data_AF-A0A527VM89-F1
#
_entry.id   AF-A0A527VM89-F1
#
_cell.length_a   1.000
_cell.length_b   1.000
_cell.length_c   1.000
_cell.angle_alpha   90.00
_cell.angle_beta   90.00
_cell.angle_gamma   90.00
#
_symmetry.space_group_name_H-M   'P 1'
#
loop_
_entity.id
_entity.type
_entity.pdbx_description
1 polymer ?
#
loop_
_entity_poly.entity_id
_entity_poly.type
_entity_poly.pdbx_seq_one_letter_code
_entity_poly.pdbx_strand_id
1 'polypeptide(L)' 'VGYPVVVKPDSGSGASNTFKISNARELDQFFRDKPEDVTFVMEQFIEGLVVTFDGLVNRDGEVVLAASHRYDQSIMDA' A
#
# COMPACT_ATOMS: atom_id res chain seq x y z
N VAL A 1 -9.22 14.20 -6.57
CA VAL A 1 -8.17 13.34 -7.15
C VAL A 1 -8.72 12.68 -8.39
N GLY A 2 -7.92 12.60 -9.46
CA GLY A 2 -8.22 11.81 -10.65
C GLY A 2 -7.59 10.42 -10.54
N TYR A 3 -7.67 9.65 -11.62
CA TYR A 3 -6.94 8.38 -11.74
C TYR A 3 -5.46 8.62 -12.10
N PRO A 4 -4.53 7.69 -11.75
CA PRO A 4 -4.76 6.46 -11.00
C PRO A 4 -4.85 6.67 -9.48
N VAL A 5 -5.60 5.78 -8.82
CA VAL A 5 -5.71 5.67 -7.36
C VAL A 5 -5.31 4.27 -6.92
N VAL A 6 -4.84 4.15 -5.67
CA VAL A 6 -4.59 2.86 -5.02
C VAL A 6 -5.67 2.63 -3.98
N VAL A 7 -6.26 1.45 -4.01
CA VAL A 7 -7.24 1.00 -3.00
C VAL A 7 -6.64 -0.16 -2.23
N LYS A 8 -6.68 -0.11 -0.89
CA LYS A 8 -6.13 -1.14 0.00
C LYS A 8 -6.99 -1.31 1.26
N PRO A 9 -7.00 -2.50 1.91
CA PRO A 9 -7.74 -2.68 3.16
C PRO A 9 -7.20 -1.77 4.27
N ASP A 10 -8.10 -1.25 5.10
CA ASP A 10 -7.75 -0.41 6.25
C ASP A 10 -7.12 -1.21 7.40
N SER A 11 -7.26 -2.54 7.39
CA SER A 11 -6.75 -3.44 8.43
C SER A 11 -5.22 -3.62 8.44
N GLY A 12 -4.49 -3.06 7.47
CA GLY A 12 -3.02 -3.06 7.47
C GLY A 12 -2.36 -4.42 7.19
N SER A 13 -3.07 -5.36 6.55
CA SER A 13 -2.58 -6.72 6.29
C SER A 13 -1.72 -6.82 5.01
N GLY A 14 -0.57 -6.16 4.97
CA GLY A 14 0.35 -6.21 3.82
C GLY A 14 -0.29 -5.81 2.48
N ALA A 15 0.36 -6.09 1.36
CA ALA A 15 -0.12 -5.73 0.01
C ALA A 15 -1.34 -6.57 -0.46
N SER A 16 -1.90 -7.43 0.40
CA SER A 16 -3.08 -8.23 0.06
C SER A 16 -4.29 -7.35 -0.23
N ASN A 17 -5.06 -7.70 -1.27
CA ASN A 17 -6.22 -6.92 -1.73
C ASN A 17 -5.91 -5.44 -2.00
N THR A 18 -4.68 -5.14 -2.47
CA THR A 18 -4.30 -3.82 -2.95
C THR A 18 -4.50 -3.74 -4.46
N PHE A 19 -5.20 -2.72 -4.94
CA PHE A 19 -5.56 -2.54 -6.35
C PHE A 19 -5.13 -1.16 -6.85
N LYS A 20 -4.54 -1.11 -8.05
CA LYS A 20 -4.36 0.15 -8.79
C LYS A 20 -5.54 0.32 -9.73
N ILE A 21 -6.31 1.38 -9.53
CA ILE A 21 -7.48 1.72 -10.34
C ILE A 21 -7.11 2.92 -11.21
N SER A 22 -7.12 2.71 -12.52
CA SER A 22 -6.63 3.66 -13.53
C SER A 22 -7.75 4.38 -14.27
N ASN A 23 -9.01 3.97 -14.09
CA ASN A 23 -10.17 4.59 -14.73
C ASN A 23 -11.48 4.24 -14.01
N ALA A 24 -12.57 4.90 -14.41
CA ALA A 24 -13.90 4.71 -13.83
C ALA A 24 -14.47 3.30 -13.99
N ARG A 25 -14.18 2.64 -15.12
CA ARG A 25 -14.64 1.27 -15.35
C ARG A 25 -14.01 0.28 -14.36
N GLU A 26 -12.73 0.45 -14.05
CA GLU A 26 -12.04 -0.34 -13.02
C GLU A 26 -12.58 -0.04 -11.62
N LEU A 27 -12.97 1.22 -11.35
CA LEU A 27 -13.61 1.59 -10.10
C LEU A 27 -14.97 0.89 -9.93
N ASP A 28 -15.79 0.89 -10.98
CA ASP A 28 -17.08 0.20 -10.97
C ASP A 28 -16.90 -1.31 -10.78
N GLN A 29 -15.87 -1.90 -11.39
CA GLN A 29 -15.51 -3.30 -11.17
C GLN A 29 -15.12 -3.57 -9.72
N PHE A 30 -14.27 -2.73 -9.14
CA PHE A 30 -13.87 -2.84 -7.73
C PHE A 30 -15.08 -2.84 -6.80
N PHE A 31 -16.05 -1.93 -6.98
CA PHE A 31 -17.24 -1.89 -6.12
C PHE A 31 -18.16 -3.11 -6.27
N ARG A 32 -18.14 -3.79 -7.41
CA ARG A 32 -18.89 -5.04 -7.62
C ARG A 32 -18.24 -6.24 -6.95
N ASP A 33 -16.90 -6.30 -6.97
CA ASP A 33 -16.16 -7.49 -6.54
C ASP A 33 -15.63 -7.40 -5.11
N LYS A 34 -15.52 -6.19 -4.54
CA LYS A 34 -14.92 -6.02 -3.21
C LYS A 34 -15.73 -6.79 -2.14
N PRO A 35 -15.06 -7.39 -1.15
CA PRO A 35 -15.76 -7.94 0.02
C PRO A 35 -16.60 -6.87 0.73
N GLU A 36 -17.80 -7.24 1.16
CA GLU A 36 -18.72 -6.32 1.84
C GLU A 36 -18.28 -6.00 3.28
N ASP A 37 -17.61 -6.94 3.94
CA ASP A 37 -17.16 -6.89 5.33
C ASP A 37 -15.77 -6.25 5.51
N VAL A 38 -15.11 -5.89 4.41
CA VAL A 38 -13.78 -5.24 4.44
C VAL A 38 -13.91 -3.75 4.14
N THR A 39 -13.37 -2.94 5.06
CA THR A 39 -13.22 -1.50 4.84
C THR A 39 -11.94 -1.23 4.05
N PHE A 40 -12.06 -0.42 3.01
CA PHE A 40 -10.95 -0.03 2.14
C PHE A 40 -10.71 1.47 2.23
N VAL A 41 -9.44 1.87 2.13
CA VAL A 41 -9.03 3.25 1.90
C VAL A 41 -8.60 3.43 0.45
N MET A 42 -8.90 4.60 -0.11
CA MET A 42 -8.53 4.98 -1.47
C MET A 42 -7.65 6.22 -1.44
N GLU A 43 -6.48 6.11 -2.05
CA GLU A 43 -5.43 7.13 -2.03
C GLU A 43 -4.95 7.42 -3.45
N GLN A 44 -4.33 8.58 -3.67
CA GLN A 44 -3.70 8.87 -4.95
C GLN A 44 -2.56 7.87 -5.22
N PHE A 45 -2.47 7.34 -6.44
CA PHE A 45 -1.27 6.61 -6.84
C PHE A 45 -0.09 7.58 -6.98
N ILE A 46 0.98 7.31 -6.25
CA ILE A 46 2.22 8.10 -6.30
C ILE A 46 3.30 7.26 -6.98
N GLU A 47 3.89 7.81 -8.03
CA GLU A 47 5.12 7.29 -8.61
C GLU A 47 6.32 7.87 -7.85
N GLY A 48 7.16 7.01 -7.29
CA GLY A 48 8.27 7.44 -6.47
C GLY A 48 9.16 6.31 -5.97
N LEU A 49 10.15 6.66 -5.18
CA LEU A 49 11.06 5.72 -4.56
C LEU A 49 10.37 4.98 -3.40
N VAL A 50 10.30 3.66 -3.48
CA VAL A 50 9.83 2.82 -2.38
C VAL A 50 11.02 2.40 -1.52
N VAL A 51 10.93 2.69 -0.22
CA VAL A 51 11.90 2.26 0.79
C VAL A 51 11.18 1.63 1.98
N THR A 52 11.79 0.63 2.60
CA THR A 52 11.39 0.14 3.92
C THR A 52 12.37 0.65 4.97
N PHE A 53 11.92 0.63 6.22
CA PHE A 53 12.75 0.89 7.37
C PHE A 53 12.43 -0.14 8.45
N ASP A 54 13.46 -0.85 8.91
CA ASP A 54 13.39 -1.83 9.96
C ASP A 54 14.17 -1.31 11.17
N GLY A 55 13.47 -1.13 12.29
CA GLY A 55 14.02 -0.62 13.54
C GLY A 55 13.84 -1.61 14.68
N LEU A 56 14.88 -1.80 15.49
CA LEU A 56 14.80 -2.51 16.76
C LEU A 56 15.31 -1.60 17.88
N VAL A 57 14.55 -1.52 18.97
CA VAL A 57 14.94 -0.81 20.19
C VAL A 57 15.14 -1.78 21.34
N ASN A 58 16.06 -1.46 22.25
CA ASN A 58 16.16 -2.17 23.52
C ASN A 58 15.08 -1.68 24.51
N ARG A 59 15.05 -2.26 25.71
CA ARG A 59 14.10 -1.90 26.77
C ARG A 59 14.21 -0.45 27.24
N ASP A 60 15.39 0.14 27.11
CA ASP A 60 15.66 1.52 27.52
C ASP A 60 15.31 2.53 26.41
N GLY A 61 14.78 2.04 25.28
CA GLY A 61 14.36 2.85 24.13
C GLY A 61 15.51 3.21 23.17
N GLU A 62 16.70 2.65 23.37
CA GLU A 62 17.86 2.90 22.50
C GLU A 62 17.77 2.04 21.24
N VAL A 63 18.05 2.64 20.07
CA VAL A 63 18.06 1.94 18.78
C VAL A 63 19.26 1.00 18.71
N VAL A 64 18.99 -0.29 18.57
CA VAL A 64 20.02 -1.34 18.45
C VAL A 64 20.15 -1.89 17.02
N LEU A 65 19.14 -1.64 16.18
CA LEU A 65 19.19 -1.90 14.73
C LEU A 65 18.42 -0.80 14.01
N ALA A 66 19.03 -0.29 12.93
CA ALA A 66 18.37 0.54 11.93
C ALA A 66 18.83 0.08 10.55
N ALA A 67 17.91 -0.48 9.77
CA ALA A 67 18.17 -0.94 8.42
C ALA A 67 17.12 -0.35 7.47
N SER A 68 17.51 -0.15 6.22
CA SER A 68 16.59 0.31 5.18
C SER A 68 16.88 -0.46 3.90
N HIS A 69 15.83 -0.78 3.16
CA HIS A 69 15.91 -1.39 1.85
C HIS A 69 15.27 -0.48 0.81
N ARG A 70 15.99 -0.23 -0.28
CA ARG A 70 15.46 0.48 -1.45
C ARG A 70 14.97 -0.54 -2.46
N TYR A 71 13.73 -0.40 -2.91
CA TYR A 71 13.20 -1.20 -4.01
C TYR A 71 13.54 -0.52 -5.33
N ASP A 72 14.17 -1.27 -6.24
CA ASP A 72 14.50 -0.78 -7.59
C ASP A 72 13.36 -1.03 -8.59
N GLN A 73 12.33 -1.80 -8.21
CA GLN A 73 11.18 -2.10 -9.04
C GLN A 73 9.89 -1.85 -8.28
N SER A 74 8.88 -1.33 -8.98
CA SER A 74 7.54 -1.11 -8.42
C SER A 74 6.91 -2.45 -8.02
N ILE A 75 6.35 -2.49 -6.80
CA ILE A 75 5.59 -3.63 -6.29
C ILE A 75 4.28 -3.84 -7.07
N MET A 76 3.80 -2.79 -7.76
CA MET A 76 2.54 -2.78 -8.50
C MET A 76 2.71 -2.99 -10.00
N ASP A 77 3.94 -3.18 -10.49
CA ASP A 77 4.24 -3.40 -11.92
C ASP A 77 4.43 -4.90 -12.27
N ALA A 78 4.08 -5.80 -11.34
CA ALA A 78 4.19 -7.25 -11.48
C ALA A 78 3.05 -7.86 -12.32
#